data_AF-A0A8T7F6X2-F1
#
_entry.id   AF-A0A8T7F6X2-F1
#
_cell.length_a   1.000
_cell.length_b   1.000
_cell.length_c   1.000
_cell.angle_alpha   90.00
_cell.angle_beta   90.00
_cell.angle_gamma   90.00
#
_symmetry.space_group_name_H-M   'P 1'
#
loop_
_entity.id
_entity.type
_entity.pdbx_description
1 polymer ?
#
loop_
_entity_poly.entity_id
_entity_poly.type
_entity_poly.pdbx_seq_one_letter_code
_entity_poly.pdbx_strand_id
1 'polypeptide(L)'
;MNEWLQREGEPTKWYVRFERYRLLGVARSMDAAFRQSTAEERAAKGSKGPQKEVPAQANRHWYAAAEKWQWKARAEAWDRHEQLLESARIEAERAEARRLARENAAKHREQLIQAMSNPLLRAAASFKPEEASLAEMQKLFDTILNQSRLEFEPEPVRRLDVTTGGKGLPPGTFVLSVQSLIQLMNLGYMPEEFGNLFDRVIEEMSNDGSNLTP
;
A
#
# COMPACT_ATOMS: atom_id res chain seq x y z
N MET A 1 -23.98 18.38 9.06
CA MET A 1 -25.16 18.74 8.24
C MET A 1 -24.61 19.21 6.90
N ASN A 2 -25.07 18.66 5.77
CA ASN A 2 -24.48 18.96 4.45
C ASN A 2 -24.74 20.43 4.07
N GLU A 3 -23.73 21.28 4.20
CA GLU A 3 -23.85 22.76 4.08
C GLU A 3 -24.35 23.22 2.71
N TRP A 4 -24.20 22.39 1.68
CA TRP A 4 -24.62 22.66 0.31
C TRP A 4 -26.08 22.32 0.00
N LEU A 5 -26.84 21.67 0.89
CA LEU A 5 -28.25 21.34 0.65
C LEU A 5 -29.15 22.59 0.58
N GLN A 6 -30.36 22.42 0.05
CA GLN A 6 -31.39 23.48 0.02
C GLN A 6 -31.67 23.97 1.45
N ARG A 7 -31.59 25.28 1.65
CA ARG A 7 -31.84 25.88 2.96
C ARG A 7 -33.33 26.08 3.21
N GLU A 8 -33.72 26.13 4.47
CA GLU A 8 -35.08 26.51 4.85
C GLU A 8 -35.41 27.90 4.30
N GLY A 9 -36.58 28.02 3.66
CA GLY A 9 -37.02 29.24 3.00
C GLY A 9 -36.31 29.58 1.67
N GLU A 10 -35.34 28.76 1.21
CA GLU A 10 -34.73 28.92 -0.12
C GLU A 10 -35.71 28.47 -1.20
N PRO A 11 -36.15 29.34 -2.12
CA PRO A 11 -37.03 28.91 -3.20
C PRO A 11 -36.34 27.87 -4.09
N THR A 12 -37.05 26.79 -4.43
CA THR A 12 -36.52 25.69 -5.27
C THR A 12 -35.86 26.19 -6.55
N LYS A 13 -36.44 27.21 -7.19
CA LYS A 13 -35.85 27.83 -8.39
C LYS A 13 -34.43 28.34 -8.18
N TRP A 14 -34.14 28.94 -7.03
CA TRP A 14 -32.79 29.43 -6.71
C TRP A 14 -31.86 28.30 -6.32
N TYR A 15 -32.36 27.29 -5.61
CA TYR A 15 -31.58 26.10 -5.29
C TYR A 15 -31.12 25.35 -6.55
N VAL A 16 -32.02 25.10 -7.51
CA VAL A 16 -31.65 24.44 -8.79
C VAL A 16 -30.62 25.27 -9.57
N ARG A 17 -30.69 26.61 -9.50
CA ARG A 17 -29.69 27.50 -10.11
C ARG A 17 -28.34 27.45 -9.37
N PHE A 18 -28.38 27.37 -8.04
CA PHE A 18 -27.20 27.13 -7.22
C PHE A 18 -26.54 25.79 -7.57
N GLU A 19 -27.32 24.73 -7.76
CA GLU A 19 -26.77 23.42 -8.15
C GLU A 19 -25.99 23.50 -9.46
N ARG A 20 -26.51 24.23 -10.46
CA ARG A 20 -25.76 24.50 -11.70
C ARG A 20 -24.47 25.28 -11.43
N TYR A 21 -24.55 26.36 -10.65
CA TYR A 21 -23.37 27.15 -10.29
C TYR A 21 -22.28 26.31 -9.61
N ARG A 22 -22.69 25.43 -8.68
CA ARG A 22 -21.82 24.50 -7.97
C ARG A 22 -21.15 23.52 -8.93
N LEU A 23 -21.93 22.91 -9.84
CA LEU A 23 -21.45 21.89 -10.79
C LEU A 23 -20.49 22.43 -11.87
N LEU A 24 -20.34 23.74 -12.02
CA LEU A 24 -19.34 24.33 -12.94
C LEU A 24 -17.88 24.14 -12.48
N GLY A 25 -17.66 23.67 -11.25
CA GLY A 25 -16.31 23.38 -10.74
C GLY A 25 -15.43 24.63 -10.67
N VAL A 26 -14.13 24.48 -10.95
CA VAL A 26 -13.12 25.55 -10.83
C VAL A 26 -13.40 26.74 -11.75
N ALA A 27 -14.00 26.50 -12.92
CA ALA A 27 -14.35 27.53 -13.89
C ALA A 27 -15.69 28.24 -13.59
N ARG A 28 -16.25 28.05 -12.38
CA ARG A 28 -17.55 28.63 -12.02
C ARG A 28 -17.54 30.14 -12.10
N SER A 29 -18.58 30.67 -12.73
CA SER A 29 -18.90 32.09 -12.71
C SER A 29 -20.41 32.27 -12.70
N MET A 30 -20.87 33.40 -12.15
CA MET A 30 -22.30 33.71 -12.12
C MET A 30 -22.88 33.80 -13.54
N ASP A 31 -22.11 34.39 -14.45
CA ASP A 31 -22.48 34.55 -15.86
C ASP A 31 -22.56 33.20 -16.59
N ALA A 32 -21.67 32.24 -16.29
CA ALA A 32 -21.76 30.89 -16.83
C ALA A 32 -23.02 30.16 -16.32
N ALA A 33 -23.27 30.20 -15.01
CA ALA A 33 -24.45 29.57 -14.42
C ALA A 33 -25.77 30.17 -14.93
N PHE A 34 -25.78 31.50 -15.12
CA PHE A 34 -26.91 32.23 -15.70
C PHE A 34 -27.19 31.80 -17.14
N ARG A 35 -26.14 31.74 -17.98
CA ARG A 35 -26.27 31.32 -19.38
C ARG A 35 -26.81 29.90 -19.49
N GLN A 36 -26.25 28.98 -18.71
CA GLN A 36 -26.70 27.59 -18.69
C GLN A 36 -28.17 27.47 -18.24
N SER A 37 -28.53 28.11 -17.12
CA SER A 37 -29.92 28.09 -16.64
C SER A 37 -30.90 28.71 -17.63
N THR A 38 -30.52 29.79 -18.31
CA THR A 38 -31.39 30.47 -19.28
C THR A 38 -31.56 29.66 -20.55
N ALA A 39 -30.49 28.99 -21.02
CA ALA A 39 -30.55 28.10 -22.18
C ALA A 39 -31.50 26.91 -21.91
N GLU A 40 -31.39 26.27 -20.74
CA GLU A 40 -32.25 25.16 -20.33
C GLU A 40 -33.72 25.59 -20.16
N GLU A 41 -33.98 26.72 -19.50
CA GLU A 41 -35.33 27.26 -19.33
C GLU A 41 -36.01 27.56 -20.69
N ARG A 42 -35.24 27.98 -21.70
CA ARG A 42 -35.75 28.23 -23.06
C ARG A 42 -36.01 26.95 -23.83
N ALA A 43 -35.11 25.96 -23.71
CA ALA A 43 -35.24 24.65 -24.32
C ALA A 43 -36.50 23.94 -23.80
N ALA A 44 -36.72 23.96 -22.48
CA ALA A 44 -37.89 23.37 -21.84
C ALA A 44 -39.22 24.00 -22.29
N LYS A 45 -39.22 25.29 -22.64
CA LYS A 45 -40.41 26.01 -23.13
C LYS A 45 -40.71 25.79 -24.61
N GLY A 46 -39.90 24.99 -25.32
CA GLY A 46 -40.10 24.72 -26.75
C GLY A 46 -40.01 25.97 -27.62
N SER A 47 -39.27 26.98 -27.18
CA SER A 47 -39.20 28.30 -27.82
C SER A 47 -38.56 28.20 -29.20
N LYS A 48 -39.35 28.08 -30.27
CA LYS A 48 -38.90 28.06 -31.68
C LYS A 48 -38.77 29.46 -32.33
N GLY A 49 -38.97 30.54 -31.55
CA GLY A 49 -38.87 31.92 -32.04
C GLY A 49 -37.42 32.33 -32.37
N PRO A 50 -37.22 33.47 -33.07
CA PRO A 50 -35.88 33.96 -33.40
C PRO A 50 -35.04 34.02 -32.13
N GLN A 51 -33.88 33.33 -32.15
CA GLN A 51 -32.95 33.24 -31.03
C GLN A 51 -32.51 34.65 -30.62
N LYS A 52 -33.26 35.30 -29.72
CA LYS A 52 -32.70 36.43 -28.98
C LYS A 52 -31.51 35.88 -28.20
N GLU A 53 -30.32 36.39 -28.45
CA GLU A 53 -29.11 35.96 -27.77
C GLU A 53 -29.33 35.94 -26.25
N VAL A 54 -28.81 34.90 -25.59
CA VAL A 54 -28.81 34.89 -24.12
C VAL A 54 -27.88 36.02 -23.69
N PRO A 55 -28.30 36.93 -22.78
CA PRO A 55 -27.42 37.98 -22.30
C PRO A 55 -26.10 37.39 -21.79
N ALA A 56 -24.99 38.02 -22.12
CA ALA A 56 -23.67 37.54 -21.72
C ALA A 56 -23.48 37.56 -20.20
N GLN A 57 -24.16 38.48 -19.50
CA GLN A 57 -24.01 38.74 -18.07
C GLN A 57 -25.27 38.39 -17.28
N ALA A 58 -25.07 37.88 -16.07
CA ALA A 58 -26.13 37.65 -15.11
C ALA A 58 -26.72 38.97 -14.62
N ASN A 59 -28.03 38.98 -14.35
CA ASN A 59 -28.70 40.18 -13.85
C ASN A 59 -28.48 40.38 -12.34
N ARG A 60 -28.79 41.58 -11.82
CA ARG A 60 -28.64 41.93 -10.40
C ARG A 60 -29.36 40.97 -9.44
N HIS A 61 -30.47 40.36 -9.84
CA HIS A 61 -31.20 39.42 -9.00
C HIS A 61 -30.44 38.11 -8.77
N TRP A 62 -29.62 37.66 -9.74
CA TRP A 62 -28.76 36.49 -9.56
C TRP A 62 -27.67 36.76 -8.52
N TYR A 63 -27.00 37.91 -8.62
CA TYR A 63 -25.99 38.31 -7.64
C TYR A 63 -26.60 38.46 -6.23
N ALA A 64 -27.75 39.12 -6.11
CA ALA A 64 -28.44 39.25 -4.82
C ALA A 64 -28.88 37.90 -4.23
N ALA A 65 -29.36 36.97 -5.06
CA ALA A 65 -29.71 35.63 -4.62
C ALA A 65 -28.47 34.83 -4.20
N ALA A 66 -27.39 34.90 -4.96
CA ALA A 66 -26.15 34.20 -4.65
C ALA A 66 -25.51 34.68 -3.35
N GLU A 67 -25.59 35.99 -3.07
CA GLU A 67 -25.16 36.57 -1.80
C GLU A 67 -26.08 36.12 -0.65
N LYS A 68 -27.40 36.33 -0.79
CA LYS A 68 -28.40 35.94 0.22
C LYS A 68 -28.30 34.47 0.63
N TRP A 69 -28.12 33.58 -0.34
CA TRP A 69 -28.05 32.14 -0.14
C TRP A 69 -26.62 31.59 -0.07
N GLN A 70 -25.62 32.48 0.00
CA GLN A 70 -24.20 32.15 0.21
C GLN A 70 -23.66 31.08 -0.75
N TRP A 71 -23.96 31.22 -2.04
CA TRP A 71 -23.62 30.21 -3.06
C TRP A 71 -22.13 29.87 -3.09
N LYS A 72 -21.26 30.88 -2.95
CA LYS A 72 -19.81 30.68 -2.96
C LYS A 72 -19.36 29.74 -1.83
N ALA A 73 -19.71 30.06 -0.59
CA ALA A 73 -19.33 29.27 0.58
C ALA A 73 -19.87 27.84 0.52
N ARG A 74 -21.11 27.68 0.04
CA ARG A 74 -21.74 26.36 -0.14
C ARG A 74 -21.07 25.53 -1.24
N ALA A 75 -20.71 26.16 -2.36
CA ALA A 75 -19.98 25.49 -3.44
C ALA A 75 -18.59 25.05 -2.96
N GLU A 76 -17.87 25.90 -2.23
CA GLU A 76 -16.57 25.56 -1.62
C GLU A 76 -16.67 24.42 -0.61
N ALA A 77 -17.74 24.38 0.21
CA ALA A 77 -17.99 23.29 1.13
C ALA A 77 -18.22 21.95 0.40
N TRP A 78 -18.95 21.98 -0.72
CA TRP A 78 -19.12 20.82 -1.57
C TRP A 78 -17.80 20.38 -2.22
N ASP A 79 -17.00 21.31 -2.76
CA ASP A 79 -15.71 20.95 -3.36
C ASP A 79 -14.79 20.25 -2.37
N ARG A 80 -14.71 20.74 -1.12
CA ARG A 80 -13.93 20.09 -0.07
C ARG A 80 -14.44 18.66 0.20
N HIS A 81 -15.76 18.48 0.21
CA HIS A 81 -16.34 17.15 0.39
C HIS A 81 -15.98 16.21 -0.78
N GLU A 82 -16.11 16.66 -2.03
CA GLU A 82 -15.74 15.88 -3.21
C GLU A 82 -14.24 15.55 -3.21
N GLN A 83 -13.37 16.49 -2.84
CA GLN A 83 -11.93 16.26 -2.70
C GLN A 83 -11.63 15.19 -1.66
N LEU A 84 -12.32 15.21 -0.51
CA LEU A 84 -12.16 14.19 0.51
C LEU A 84 -12.61 12.82 0.01
N LEU A 85 -13.78 12.73 -0.65
CA LEU A 85 -14.26 11.48 -1.25
C LEU A 85 -13.28 10.93 -2.29
N GLU A 86 -12.79 11.79 -3.18
CA GLU A 86 -11.84 11.38 -4.21
C GLU A 86 -10.52 10.91 -3.62
N SER A 87 -9.99 11.62 -2.62
CA SER A 87 -8.77 11.21 -1.93
C SER A 87 -8.92 9.85 -1.23
N ALA A 88 -10.08 9.60 -0.60
CA ALA A 88 -10.39 8.32 0.02
C ALA A 88 -10.50 7.19 -1.01
N ARG A 89 -11.10 7.48 -2.18
CA ARG A 89 -11.18 6.53 -3.30
C ARG A 89 -9.79 6.14 -3.81
N ILE A 90 -8.94 7.14 -4.07
CA ILE A 90 -7.56 6.93 -4.52
C ILE A 90 -6.77 6.09 -3.51
N GLU A 91 -6.93 6.37 -2.21
CA GLU A 91 -6.20 5.60 -1.19
C GLU A 91 -6.71 4.15 -1.08
N ALA A 92 -8.01 3.91 -1.25
CA ALA A 92 -8.57 2.56 -1.31
C ALA A 92 -8.03 1.77 -2.52
N GLU A 93 -8.00 2.39 -3.70
CA GLU A 93 -7.41 1.79 -4.91
C GLU A 93 -5.92 1.47 -4.72
N ARG A 94 -5.17 2.37 -4.09
CA ARG A 94 -3.75 2.13 -3.76
C ARG A 94 -3.57 1.00 -2.76
N ALA A 95 -4.42 0.92 -1.73
CA ALA A 95 -4.38 -0.16 -0.76
C ALA A 95 -4.63 -1.52 -1.43
N GLU A 96 -5.60 -1.58 -2.33
CA GLU A 96 -5.91 -2.78 -3.10
C GLU A 96 -4.79 -3.18 -4.06
N ALA A 97 -4.21 -2.21 -4.77
CA ALA A 97 -3.04 -2.46 -5.63
C ALA A 97 -1.86 -3.01 -4.82
N ARG A 98 -1.60 -2.46 -3.62
CA ARG A 98 -0.58 -2.98 -2.69
C ARG A 98 -0.89 -4.40 -2.22
N ARG A 99 -2.16 -4.74 -1.99
CA ARG A 99 -2.58 -6.10 -1.61
C ARG A 99 -2.31 -7.07 -2.75
N LEU A 100 -2.77 -6.76 -3.96
CA LEU A 100 -2.57 -7.61 -5.14
C LEU A 100 -1.09 -7.79 -5.49
N ALA A 101 -0.28 -6.73 -5.38
CA ALA A 101 1.16 -6.82 -5.58
C ALA A 101 1.83 -7.78 -4.59
N ARG A 102 1.42 -7.76 -3.32
CA ARG A 102 1.92 -8.70 -2.30
C ARG A 102 1.53 -10.14 -2.61
N GLU A 103 0.29 -10.37 -3.04
CA GLU A 103 -0.19 -11.71 -3.41
C GLU A 103 0.54 -12.27 -4.63
N ASN A 104 0.72 -11.46 -5.66
CA ASN A 104 1.46 -11.86 -6.85
C ASN A 104 2.94 -12.14 -6.52
N ALA A 105 3.55 -11.30 -5.68
CA ALA A 105 4.91 -11.54 -5.21
C ALA A 105 5.01 -12.84 -4.41
N ALA A 106 4.03 -13.15 -3.55
CA ALA A 106 3.97 -14.40 -2.81
C ALA A 106 3.87 -15.63 -3.74
N LYS A 107 2.96 -15.59 -4.73
CA LYS A 107 2.82 -16.66 -5.73
C LYS A 107 4.10 -16.86 -6.56
N HIS A 108 4.72 -15.77 -6.99
CA HIS A 108 5.96 -15.85 -7.76
C HIS A 108 7.09 -16.45 -6.93
N ARG A 109 7.20 -16.08 -5.65
CA ARG A 109 8.16 -16.70 -4.71
C ARG A 109 7.89 -18.18 -4.52
N GLU A 110 6.65 -18.59 -4.31
CA GLU A 110 6.27 -20.01 -4.19
C GLU A 110 6.72 -20.81 -5.42
N GLN A 111 6.51 -20.26 -6.63
CA GLN A 111 6.96 -20.88 -7.88
C GLN A 111 8.48 -21.02 -7.95
N LEU A 112 9.24 -20.01 -7.49
CA LEU A 112 10.70 -20.08 -7.45
C LEU A 112 11.18 -21.15 -6.46
N ILE A 113 10.59 -21.22 -5.27
CA ILE A 113 10.90 -22.24 -4.26
C ILE A 113 10.63 -23.64 -4.83
N GLN A 114 9.48 -23.86 -5.45
CA GLN A 114 9.14 -25.14 -6.10
C GLN A 114 10.10 -25.50 -7.25
N ALA A 115 10.54 -24.52 -8.03
CA ALA A 115 11.50 -24.74 -9.10
C ALA A 115 12.90 -25.11 -8.56
N MET A 116 13.29 -24.57 -7.40
CA MET A 116 14.60 -24.78 -6.77
C MET A 116 14.65 -26.00 -5.84
N SER A 117 13.54 -26.39 -5.23
CA SER A 117 13.48 -27.49 -4.26
C SER A 117 13.90 -28.82 -4.87
N ASN A 118 13.48 -29.14 -6.10
CA ASN A 118 13.83 -30.39 -6.76
C ASN A 118 15.34 -30.53 -7.06
N PRO A 119 16.01 -29.53 -7.67
CA PRO A 119 17.46 -29.54 -7.80
C PRO A 119 18.21 -29.59 -6.47
N LEU A 120 17.75 -28.83 -5.45
CA LEU A 120 18.38 -28.83 -4.13
C LEU A 120 18.24 -30.18 -3.42
N LEU A 121 17.07 -30.81 -3.47
CA LEU A 121 16.84 -32.14 -2.92
C LEU A 121 17.68 -33.19 -3.63
N ARG A 122 17.82 -33.10 -4.96
CA ARG A 122 18.72 -34.01 -5.71
C ARG A 122 20.18 -33.79 -5.36
N ALA A 123 20.62 -32.54 -5.24
CA ALA A 123 21.98 -32.21 -4.83
C ALA A 123 22.27 -32.72 -3.41
N ALA A 124 21.33 -32.53 -2.48
CA ALA A 124 21.41 -33.04 -1.10
C ALA A 124 21.43 -34.57 -1.06
N ALA A 125 20.59 -35.26 -1.83
CA ALA A 125 20.60 -36.72 -1.90
C ALA A 125 21.90 -37.30 -2.49
N SER A 126 22.59 -36.53 -3.33
CA SER A 126 23.91 -36.89 -3.86
C SER A 126 25.08 -36.41 -2.99
N PHE A 127 24.81 -35.63 -1.93
CA PHE A 127 25.81 -35.09 -1.06
C PHE A 127 26.30 -36.16 -0.09
N LYS A 128 27.60 -36.37 -0.06
CA LYS A 128 28.26 -37.30 0.86
C LYS A 128 28.86 -36.52 2.02
N PRO A 129 28.24 -36.53 3.21
CA PRO A 129 28.68 -35.70 4.32
C PRO A 129 30.08 -36.06 4.82
N GLU A 130 30.53 -37.30 4.61
CA GLU A 130 31.88 -37.76 4.92
C GLU A 130 33.00 -37.18 4.02
N GLU A 131 32.66 -36.63 2.85
CA GLU A 131 33.63 -36.09 1.88
C GLU A 131 33.63 -34.55 1.85
N ALA A 132 32.67 -33.90 2.52
CA ALA A 132 32.47 -32.46 2.44
C ALA A 132 33.18 -31.68 3.56
N SER A 133 33.73 -30.52 3.22
CA SER A 133 34.35 -29.63 4.20
C SER A 133 33.30 -28.83 4.99
N LEU A 134 33.63 -28.47 6.24
CA LEU A 134 32.78 -27.62 7.09
C LEU A 134 32.38 -26.29 6.41
N ALA A 135 33.29 -25.71 5.62
CA ALA A 135 33.04 -24.47 4.87
C ALA A 135 31.96 -24.65 3.78
N GLU A 136 31.91 -25.82 3.13
CA GLU A 136 30.88 -26.14 2.13
C GLU A 136 29.51 -26.37 2.78
N MET A 137 29.48 -27.02 3.94
CA MET A 137 28.26 -27.19 4.74
C MET A 137 27.72 -25.84 5.23
N GLN A 138 28.58 -24.96 5.75
CA GLN A 138 28.19 -23.60 6.16
C GLN A 138 27.60 -22.80 4.99
N LYS A 139 28.23 -22.87 3.81
CA LYS A 139 27.73 -22.16 2.62
C LYS A 139 26.37 -22.69 2.14
N LEU A 140 26.14 -24.00 2.26
CA LEU A 140 24.84 -24.60 1.96
C LEU A 140 23.77 -24.11 2.94
N PHE A 141 24.06 -24.13 4.25
CA PHE A 141 23.15 -23.62 5.28
C PHE A 141 22.86 -22.14 5.12
N ASP A 142 23.87 -21.30 4.86
CA ASP A 142 23.67 -19.87 4.59
C ASP A 142 22.80 -19.64 3.36
N THR A 143 22.94 -20.46 2.33
CA THR A 143 22.11 -20.36 1.14
C THR A 143 20.66 -20.71 1.45
N ILE A 144 20.42 -21.79 2.19
CA ILE A 144 19.07 -22.22 2.61
C ILE A 144 18.43 -21.19 3.56
N LEU A 145 19.19 -20.66 4.53
CA LEU A 145 18.71 -19.69 5.50
C LEU A 145 18.46 -18.30 4.90
N ASN A 146 19.29 -17.86 3.95
CA ASN A 146 19.03 -16.62 3.22
C ASN A 146 17.82 -16.75 2.29
N GLN A 147 17.59 -17.94 1.72
CA GLN A 147 16.40 -18.22 0.93
C GLN A 147 15.13 -18.33 1.79
N SER A 148 15.20 -18.92 2.99
CA SER A 148 14.07 -18.98 3.93
C SER A 148 13.77 -17.63 4.61
N ARG A 149 14.78 -16.77 4.83
CA ARG A 149 14.56 -15.39 5.34
C ARG A 149 13.82 -14.47 4.37
N LEU A 150 13.89 -14.72 3.06
CA LEU A 150 13.09 -13.98 2.07
C LEU A 150 11.57 -14.20 2.26
N GLU A 151 11.16 -15.19 3.06
CA GLU A 151 9.77 -15.51 3.37
C GLU A 151 9.15 -14.58 4.44
N PHE A 152 9.96 -13.86 5.25
CA PHE A 152 9.48 -13.30 6.53
C PHE A 152 9.45 -11.77 6.71
N GLU A 153 9.78 -10.89 5.74
CA GLU A 153 9.52 -9.43 5.91
C GLU A 153 9.10 -8.68 4.63
N PRO A 154 8.03 -7.86 4.71
CA PRO A 154 7.84 -6.69 3.86
C PRO A 154 7.96 -5.37 4.64
N GLU A 155 8.52 -5.35 5.85
CA GLU A 155 8.81 -4.11 6.59
C GLU A 155 10.31 -3.79 6.46
N PRO A 156 10.69 -2.52 6.26
CA PRO A 156 12.10 -2.15 6.24
C PRO A 156 12.72 -2.41 7.61
N VAL A 157 13.78 -3.22 7.65
CA VAL A 157 14.57 -3.49 8.85
C VAL A 157 14.96 -2.16 9.52
N ARG A 158 14.30 -1.81 10.62
CA ARG A 158 14.80 -0.78 11.54
C ARG A 158 16.03 -1.41 12.19
N ARG A 159 17.22 -0.95 11.81
CA ARG A 159 18.46 -1.33 12.51
C ARG A 159 18.30 -0.99 13.98
N LEU A 160 18.17 -2.01 14.83
CA LEU A 160 18.39 -1.85 16.26
C LEU A 160 19.90 -1.87 16.45
N ASP A 161 20.48 -0.68 16.65
CA ASP A 161 21.86 -0.55 17.11
C ASP A 161 21.95 -1.10 18.53
N VAL A 162 22.17 -2.41 18.65
CA VAL A 162 22.52 -3.03 19.93
C VAL A 162 23.97 -2.66 20.21
N THR A 163 24.16 -1.54 20.88
CA THR A 163 25.45 -1.15 21.47
C THR A 163 25.69 -1.97 22.74
N THR A 164 25.94 -3.27 22.59
CA THR A 164 26.55 -4.05 23.66
C THR A 164 28.06 -3.84 23.60
N GLY A 165 28.56 -3.05 24.54
CA GLY A 165 29.99 -2.88 24.79
C GLY A 165 30.63 -4.23 25.10
N GLY A 166 31.37 -4.76 24.15
CA GLY A 166 32.15 -5.99 24.27
C GLY A 166 32.97 -6.17 23.01
N LYS A 167 34.29 -6.11 23.14
CA LYS A 167 35.25 -6.08 22.04
C LYS A 167 35.11 -7.31 21.13
N GLY A 168 34.97 -7.04 19.83
CA GLY A 168 35.47 -7.91 18.76
C GLY A 168 34.51 -8.96 18.20
N LEU A 169 33.67 -8.56 17.25
CA LEU A 169 33.33 -9.43 16.10
C LEU A 169 33.40 -8.60 14.81
N PRO A 170 33.92 -9.15 13.70
CA PRO A 170 34.03 -8.45 12.44
C PRO A 170 32.64 -8.13 11.85
N PRO A 171 32.54 -7.09 11.01
CA PRO A 171 31.27 -6.70 10.39
C PRO A 171 30.84 -7.81 9.41
N GLY A 172 29.76 -8.51 9.75
CA GLY A 172 29.19 -9.59 8.95
C GLY A 172 28.66 -10.78 9.76
N THR A 173 28.94 -10.88 11.05
CA THR A 173 28.47 -12.02 11.85
C THR A 173 27.04 -11.80 12.34
N PHE A 174 26.08 -12.48 11.70
CA PHE A 174 24.71 -12.58 12.18
C PHE A 174 24.65 -13.63 13.29
N VAL A 175 24.35 -13.20 14.51
CA VAL A 175 24.04 -14.13 15.60
C VAL A 175 22.57 -14.54 15.45
N LEU A 176 22.32 -15.65 14.75
CA LEU A 176 21.09 -16.40 14.97
C LEU A 176 21.24 -17.10 16.32
N SER A 177 20.37 -16.80 17.27
CA SER A 177 20.38 -17.52 18.54
C SER A 177 20.02 -18.99 18.28
N VAL A 178 20.70 -19.92 18.95
CA VAL A 178 20.38 -21.36 18.94
C VAL A 178 18.88 -21.60 19.20
N GLN A 179 18.24 -20.71 19.97
CA GLN A 179 16.81 -20.69 20.26
C GLN A 179 15.91 -20.60 19.00
N SER A 180 16.31 -19.81 18.01
CA SER A 180 15.54 -19.58 16.78
C SER A 180 15.59 -20.79 15.83
N LEU A 181 16.72 -21.52 15.83
CA LEU A 181 16.87 -22.77 15.09
C LEU A 181 16.10 -23.91 15.75
N ILE A 182 16.09 -23.98 17.08
CA ILE A 182 15.25 -24.93 17.84
C ILE A 182 13.75 -24.70 17.56
N GLN A 183 13.31 -23.46 17.39
CA GLN A 183 11.91 -23.16 17.03
C GLN A 183 11.55 -23.68 15.63
N LEU A 184 12.44 -23.59 14.65
CA LEU A 184 12.20 -24.13 13.30
C LEU A 184 12.15 -25.66 13.28
N MET A 185 12.98 -26.33 14.11
CA MET A 185 12.94 -27.79 14.28
C MET A 185 11.63 -28.25 14.94
N ASN A 186 11.16 -27.55 15.97
CA ASN A 186 9.93 -27.88 16.69
C ASN A 186 8.65 -27.67 15.86
N LEU A 187 8.72 -26.86 14.80
CA LEU A 187 7.58 -26.61 13.89
C LEU A 187 7.44 -27.69 12.80
N GLY A 188 8.32 -28.70 12.75
CA GLY A 188 8.21 -29.84 11.83
C GLY A 188 8.56 -29.53 10.37
N TYR A 189 9.24 -28.40 10.10
CA TYR A 189 9.59 -27.96 8.74
C TYR A 189 10.93 -28.49 8.23
N MET A 190 11.63 -29.34 9.00
CA MET A 190 12.92 -29.94 8.62
C MET A 190 12.80 -31.46 8.49
N PRO A 191 13.27 -32.07 7.39
CA PRO A 191 13.37 -33.53 7.25
C PRO A 191 14.27 -34.14 8.33
N GLU A 192 13.94 -35.35 8.83
CA GLU A 192 14.71 -36.06 9.87
C GLU A 192 16.20 -36.22 9.54
N GLU A 193 16.54 -36.28 8.25
CA GLU A 193 17.91 -36.40 7.74
C GLU A 193 18.81 -35.20 8.13
N PHE A 194 18.23 -34.02 8.39
CA PHE A 194 18.97 -32.84 8.86
C PHE A 194 19.27 -32.86 10.36
N GLY A 195 18.54 -33.66 11.16
CA GLY A 195 18.80 -33.80 12.60
C GLY A 195 20.19 -34.37 12.87
N ASN A 196 20.55 -35.43 12.15
CA ASN A 196 21.86 -36.09 12.28
C ASN A 196 23.03 -35.18 11.85
N LEU A 197 22.81 -34.30 10.87
CA LEU A 197 23.82 -33.33 10.45
C LEU A 197 24.03 -32.23 11.51
N PHE A 198 22.95 -31.82 12.18
CA PHE A 198 22.99 -30.79 13.23
C PHE A 198 23.64 -31.30 14.52
N ASP A 199 23.32 -32.52 14.94
CA ASP A 199 23.96 -33.16 16.10
C ASP A 199 25.48 -33.25 15.93
N ARG A 200 25.93 -33.56 14.70
CA ARG A 200 27.35 -33.64 14.35
C ARG A 200 28.06 -32.28 14.36
N VAL A 201 27.39 -31.22 13.89
CA VAL A 201 27.91 -29.85 13.94
C VAL A 201 28.00 -29.34 15.38
N ILE A 202 27.00 -29.65 16.23
CA ILE A 202 27.06 -29.34 17.67
C ILE A 202 28.22 -30.10 18.33
N GLU A 203 28.41 -31.38 18.00
CA GLU A 203 29.49 -32.20 18.53
C GLU A 203 30.88 -31.68 18.10
N GLU A 204 31.06 -31.27 16.84
CA GLU A 204 32.30 -30.66 16.36
C GLU A 204 32.56 -29.28 16.99
N MET A 205 31.54 -28.40 17.07
CA MET A 205 31.68 -27.10 17.72
C MET A 205 31.97 -27.21 19.22
N SER A 206 31.42 -28.24 19.87
CA SER A 206 31.69 -28.54 21.28
C SER A 206 33.10 -29.13 21.50
N ASN A 207 33.66 -29.81 20.49
CA ASN A 207 35.02 -30.34 20.52
C ASN A 207 36.08 -29.26 20.22
N ASP A 208 35.81 -28.33 19.31
CA ASP A 208 36.73 -27.21 18.97
C ASP A 208 36.82 -26.15 20.09
N GLY A 209 35.83 -26.09 20.99
CA GLY A 209 35.87 -25.28 22.21
C GLY A 209 36.94 -25.70 23.25
N SER A 210 37.60 -26.85 23.04
CA SER A 210 38.59 -27.41 23.98
C SER A 210 40.01 -26.86 23.82
N ASN A 211 40.30 -26.11 22.74
CA ASN A 211 41.66 -25.60 22.45
C ASN A 211 41.87 -24.11 22.77
N LEU A 212 40.98 -23.50 23.55
CA LEU A 212 41.21 -22.19 24.15
C LEU A 212 41.32 -22.34 25.66
N THR A 213 42.48 -22.85 26.11
CA THR A 213 42.96 -22.66 27.48
C THR A 213 43.87 -21.44 27.58
N PRO A 214 43.92 -20.81 28.78
CA PRO A 214 44.12 -19.36 28.99
C PRO A 214 45.52 -18.81 28.71
#